data_AF-A0A1H3DC36-F1
#
_entry.id   AF-A0A1H3DC36-F1
#
_cell.length_a   1.000
_cell.length_b   1.000
_cell.length_c   1.000
_cell.angle_alpha   90.00
_cell.angle_beta   90.00
_cell.angle_gamma   90.00
#
_symmetry.space_group_name_H-M   'P 1'
#
loop_
_entity.id
_entity.type
_entity.pdbx_description
1 polymer ?
#
loop_
_entity_poly.entity_id
_entity_poly.type
_entity_poly.pdbx_seq_one_letter_code
_entity_poly.pdbx_strand_id
1 'polypeptide(L)' 'MPELHPQFLTDQDGKPLSVLLPIAEYEALIERLEDLEDLEEAREALARIERGEEDTIPWEVVKAEHGL' A
#
# COMPACT_ATOMS: atom_id res chain seq x y z
N MET A 1 5.55 -2.94 11.73
CA MET A 1 4.35 -2.17 12.14
C MET A 1 4.87 -0.86 12.67
N PRO A 2 4.40 0.30 12.17
CA PRO A 2 4.80 1.58 12.73
C PRO A 2 4.47 1.61 14.22
N GLU A 3 5.33 2.27 15.01
CA GLU A 3 5.03 2.56 16.41
C GLU A 3 3.94 3.64 16.44
N LEU A 4 2.88 3.40 17.22
CA LEU A 4 1.70 4.26 17.24
C LEU A 4 1.49 4.90 18.62
N HIS A 5 1.17 6.18 18.63
CA HIS A 5 0.85 6.99 19.80
C HIS A 5 -0.57 7.59 19.69
N PRO A 6 -1.61 6.75 19.72
CA PRO A 6 -2.98 7.20 19.55
C PRO A 6 -3.50 7.98 20.76
N GLN A 7 -4.31 9.00 20.48
CA GLN A 7 -5.19 9.64 21.46
C GLN A 7 -6.63 9.39 21.06
N PHE A 8 -7.49 8.99 22.00
CA PHE A 8 -8.88 8.66 21.70
C PHE A 8 -9.83 9.76 22.17
N LEU A 9 -10.76 10.14 21.31
CA LEU A 9 -11.94 10.90 21.70
C LEU A 9 -13.05 9.90 22.04
N THR A 10 -13.63 10.01 23.24
CA THR A 10 -14.67 9.10 23.72
C THR A 10 -16.04 9.77 23.80
N ASP A 11 -17.11 8.98 23.80
CA ASP A 11 -18.44 9.43 24.19
C ASP A 11 -18.57 9.63 25.71
N GLN A 12 -19.79 9.92 26.17
CA GLN A 12 -20.10 10.18 27.58
C GLN A 12 -19.95 8.92 28.46
N ASP A 13 -20.03 7.73 27.87
CA ASP A 13 -19.87 6.44 28.55
C ASP A 13 -18.41 5.95 28.50
N GLY A 14 -17.50 6.75 27.94
CA GLY A 14 -16.08 6.43 27.81
C GLY A 14 -15.76 5.52 26.63
N LYS A 15 -16.71 5.29 25.70
CA LYS A 15 -16.48 4.45 24.52
C LYS A 15 -15.74 5.25 23.44
N PRO A 16 -14.68 4.72 22.81
CA PRO A 16 -13.96 5.40 21.74
C PRO A 16 -14.84 5.69 20.51
N LEU A 17 -14.82 6.93 20.04
CA LEU A 17 -15.52 7.40 18.84
C LEU A 17 -14.55 7.66 17.68
N SER A 18 -13.42 8.28 17.97
CA SER A 18 -12.38 8.56 16.98
C SER A 18 -11.00 8.50 17.62
N VAL A 19 -9.98 8.38 16.77
CA VAL A 19 -8.58 8.38 17.15
C VAL A 19 -7.87 9.54 16.45
N LEU A 20 -7.02 10.23 17.20
CA LEU A 20 -6.05 11.18 16.68
C LEU A 20 -4.69 10.48 16.65
N LEU A 21 -4.03 10.55 15.50
CA LEU A 21 -2.67 10.06 15.30
C LEU A 21 -1.78 11.24 14.88
N PRO A 22 -0.51 11.26 15.32
CA PRO A 22 0.53 12.06 14.66
C PRO A 22 0.51 11.81 13.15
N ILE A 23 0.65 12.88 12.36
CA ILE A 23 0.51 12.77 10.90
C ILE A 23 1.48 11.76 10.29
N ALA A 24 2.73 11.73 10.76
CA ALA A 24 3.74 10.79 10.28
C ALA A 24 3.36 9.32 10.57
N GLU A 25 2.66 9.04 11.66
CA GLU A 25 2.20 7.69 11.98
C GLU A 25 1.00 7.28 11.14
N TYR A 26 0.10 8.22 10.84
CA TYR A 26 -0.99 8.00 9.90
C TYR A 26 -0.45 7.73 8.49
N GLU A 27 0.46 8.55 8.00
CA GLU A 27 1.11 8.38 6.69
C GLU A 27 1.83 7.03 6.59
N ALA A 28 2.59 6.65 7.62
CA ALA A 28 3.25 5.34 7.67
C ALA A 28 2.27 4.15 7.70
N LEU A 29 1.06 4.33 8.25
CA LEU A 29 0.01 3.31 8.15
C LEU A 29 -0.57 3.24 6.75
N ILE A 30 -0.80 4.38 6.09
CA ILE A 30 -1.31 4.42 4.71
C ILE A 30 -0.30 3.80 3.75
N GLU A 31 0.96 4.22 3.79
CA GLU A 31 2.04 3.65 2.97
C GLU A 31 2.13 2.14 3.13
N ARG A 32 2.01 1.65 4.37
CA ARG A 32 2.05 0.21 4.65
C ARG A 32 0.86 -0.54 4.04
N LEU A 33 -0.31 0.08 3.97
CA LEU A 33 -1.51 -0.51 3.36
C LEU A 33 -1.36 -0.53 1.84
N GLU A 34 -0.87 0.56 1.24
CA GLU A 34 -0.56 0.63 -0.19
C GLU A 34 0.46 -0.45 -0.58
N ASP A 35 1.53 -0.64 0.21
CA ASP A 35 2.50 -1.74 0.01
C ASP A 35 1.85 -3.14 0.02
N LEU A 36 0.77 -3.35 0.79
CA LEU A 36 0.05 -4.64 0.78
C LEU A 36 -0.79 -4.81 -0.47
N GLU A 37 -1.44 -3.73 -0.91
CA GLU A 37 -2.24 -3.72 -2.13
C GLU A 37 -1.33 -3.97 -3.34
N ASP A 38 -0.22 -3.23 -3.46
CA ASP A 38 0.80 -3.41 -4.49
C ASP A 38 1.36 -4.84 -4.51
N LEU A 39 1.59 -5.44 -3.33
CA LEU A 39 2.07 -6.82 -3.24
C LEU A 39 1.04 -7.83 -3.75
N GLU A 40 -0.24 -7.61 -3.48
CA GLU A 40 -1.30 -8.48 -3.97
C GLU A 40 -1.49 -8.32 -5.48
N GLU A 41 -1.51 -7.09 -5.99
CA GLU A 41 -1.57 -6.80 -7.42
C GLU A 41 -0.39 -7.44 -8.18
N ALA A 42 0.83 -7.33 -7.63
CA ALA A 42 2.01 -7.96 -8.21
C ALA A 42 1.88 -9.49 -8.28
N ARG A 43 1.31 -10.14 -7.25
CA ARG A 43 1.07 -11.58 -7.25
C ARG A 43 0.04 -11.97 -8.30
N GLU A 44 -1.04 -11.22 -8.44
CA GLU A 44 -2.07 -11.47 -9.45
C GLU A 44 -1.50 -11.32 -10.87
N ALA A 45 -0.71 -10.28 -11.11
CA ALA A 45 -0.03 -10.06 -12.39
C ALA A 45 0.91 -11.21 -12.74
N LEU A 46 1.77 -11.63 -11.79
CA LEU A 46 2.64 -12.79 -11.98
C LEU A 46 1.84 -14.06 -12.31
N ALA A 47 0.73 -14.29 -11.63
CA ALA A 47 -0.12 -15.44 -11.89
C ALA A 47 -0.76 -15.40 -13.29
N ARG A 48 -1.16 -14.22 -13.80
CA ARG A 48 -1.67 -14.05 -15.18
C ARG A 48 -0.58 -14.30 -16.22
N ILE A 49 0.63 -13.81 -15.98
CA ILE A 49 1.79 -14.08 -16.84
C ILE A 49 2.08 -15.58 -16.92
N GLU A 50 2.09 -16.28 -15.79
CA GLU A 50 2.31 -17.74 -15.74
C GLU A 50 1.23 -18.52 -16.50
N ARG A 51 -0.02 -18.04 -16.50
CA ARG A 51 -1.13 -18.62 -17.29
C ARG A 51 -1.11 -18.21 -18.77
N GLY A 52 -0.23 -17.30 -19.17
CA GLY A 52 -0.20 -16.76 -20.53
C GLY A 52 -1.39 -15.83 -20.85
N GLU A 53 -2.00 -15.24 -19.82
CA GLU A 53 -3.12 -14.29 -19.94
C GLU A 53 -2.64 -12.83 -20.05
N GLU A 54 -1.35 -12.59 -19.80
CA GLU A 54 -0.75 -11.26 -19.80
C GLU A 54 0.63 -11.29 -20.49
N ASP A 55 0.85 -10.36 -21.41
CA ASP A 55 2.11 -10.20 -22.14
C ASP A 55 3.11 -9.37 -21.33
N THR A 56 4.40 -9.60 -21.53
CA THR A 56 5.48 -8.82 -20.90
C THR A 56 6.29 -8.06 -21.94
N ILE A 57 6.79 -6.88 -21.55
CA ILE A 57 7.67 -6.07 -22.38
C ILE A 57 9.11 -6.22 -21.86
N PRO A 58 10.09 -6.55 -22.71
CA PRO A 58 11.49 -6.61 -22.29
C PRO A 58 11.99 -5.27 -21.75
N TRP A 59 12.76 -5.30 -20.66
CA TRP A 59 13.28 -4.10 -19.99
C TRP A 59 14.09 -3.16 -20.91
N GLU A 60 14.85 -3.71 -21.85
CA GLU A 60 15.61 -2.93 -22.83
C GLU A 60 14.72 -2.09 -23.77
N VAL A 61 13.52 -2.57 -24.09
CA VAL A 61 12.56 -1.83 -24.91
C VAL A 61 12.04 -0.62 -24.13
N VAL A 62 11.63 -0.84 -22.87
CA VAL A 62 11.13 0.23 -21.99
C VAL A 62 12.17 1.34 -21.81
N LYS A 63 13.44 0.98 -21.55
CA LYS A 63 14.51 1.97 -21.42
C LYS A 63 14.71 2.78 -22.71
N ALA A 64 14.74 2.11 -23.87
CA ALA A 64 14.91 2.77 -25.15
C ALA A 64 13.78 3.76 -25.46
N GLU A 65 12.53 3.41 -25.13
CA GLU A 65 11.36 4.28 -25.31
C GLU A 65 11.40 5.52 -24.41
N HIS A 66 11.97 5.41 -23.22
CA HIS A 66 12.04 6.49 -22.23
C HIS A 66 13.39 7.23 -22.17
N GLY A 67 14.36 6.85 -23.01
CA GLY A 67 15.68 7.49 -23.06
C GLY A 67 16.55 7.25 -21.82
N LEU A 68 16.40 6.08 -21.18
CA LEU A 68 17.13 5.65 -19.98
C LEU A 68 18.37 4.81 -20.31
#